data_AF-A0A1G6S2Q9-F1
#
_entry.id   AF-A0A1G6S2Q9-F1
#
_cell.length_a   1.000
_cell.length_b   1.000
_cell.length_c   1.000
_cell.angle_alpha   90.00
_cell.angle_beta   90.00
_cell.angle_gamma   90.00
#
_symmetry.space_group_name_H-M   'P 1'
#
loop_
_entity.id
_entity.type
_entity.pdbx_description
1 polymer ?
#
loop_
_entity_poly.entity_id
_entity_poly.type
_entity_poly.pdbx_seq_one_letter_code
_entity_poly.pdbx_strand_id
1 'polypeptide(L)'
;MSIKGFVKRPVVTVFVVLCLVAVITYLVMTAKTRPIGIEGGSAVVPVSDRLKGSAFPWERVQTDEESNEVTRELNSVTHAISDEKLNIADWMTGMHKPKYPVHEIFSKYSAKSAHTNLEKGQIISGLSYCANRRTVGQVAGAQRSRGSVDDANSLLDVNQDYIKYCGGLNDSAFSLRKNILAELAESGDAEAKMLYFEAGPLGRWPTSNEHIPLTQDEIASWNKTAVQFLEQAAKEGDLRSYKTLASMYGASKDDPILGSLSNQSTSYAYELLWISSLQSNHETSKELKDSLNNYMSYVVDKFTPEQRREGMKKAAQIQSNLK
;
A
#
# COMPACT_ATOMS: atom_id res chain seq x y z
N MET A 1 14.91 -7.52 80.43
CA MET A 1 16.13 -7.64 79.61
C MET A 1 15.80 -8.55 78.42
N SER A 2 16.28 -8.18 77.23
CA SER A 2 16.16 -8.88 75.93
C SER A 2 15.03 -8.45 74.99
N ILE A 3 15.38 -7.51 74.09
CA ILE A 3 14.85 -7.44 72.72
C ILE A 3 16.03 -7.71 71.79
N LYS A 4 16.04 -8.88 71.16
CA LYS A 4 16.78 -9.25 69.93
C LYS A 4 15.93 -10.34 69.25
N GLY A 5 15.76 -10.40 67.93
CA GLY A 5 16.50 -9.74 66.89
C GLY A 5 15.79 -9.79 65.53
N PHE A 6 16.28 -8.88 64.70
CA PHE A 6 16.09 -8.75 63.26
C PHE A 6 16.68 -9.95 62.48
N VAL A 7 16.53 -9.90 61.15
CA VAL A 7 17.06 -10.82 60.09
C VAL A 7 16.17 -12.07 59.89
N LYS A 8 15.64 -12.46 58.71
CA LYS A 8 16.18 -12.52 57.34
C LYS A 8 15.03 -12.51 56.29
N ARG A 9 14.67 -11.35 55.73
CA ARG A 9 13.85 -11.27 54.49
C ARG A 9 14.61 -11.11 53.15
N PRO A 10 15.92 -10.78 53.07
CA PRO A 10 16.54 -10.56 51.76
C PRO A 10 16.99 -11.85 51.04
N VAL A 11 17.14 -12.98 51.76
CA VAL A 11 17.66 -14.23 51.16
C VAL A 11 16.61 -14.92 50.28
N VAL A 12 15.33 -14.87 50.67
CA VAL A 12 14.25 -15.49 49.89
C VAL A 12 14.03 -14.75 48.57
N THR A 13 14.09 -13.41 48.60
CA THR A 13 13.92 -12.58 47.40
C THR A 13 15.03 -12.80 46.38
N VAL A 14 16.28 -12.95 46.83
CA VAL A 14 17.42 -13.25 45.94
C VAL A 14 17.30 -14.64 45.31
N PHE A 15 16.79 -15.63 46.07
CA PHE A 15 16.59 -16.99 45.57
C PHE A 15 15.50 -17.04 44.48
N VAL A 16 14.39 -16.32 44.67
CA VAL A 16 13.31 -16.25 43.68
C VAL A 16 13.77 -15.60 42.38
N VAL A 17 14.56 -14.53 42.45
CA VAL A 17 15.10 -13.85 41.27
C VAL A 17 16.07 -14.76 40.50
N LEU A 18 16.95 -15.49 41.20
CA LEU A 18 17.87 -16.43 40.56
C LEU A 18 17.14 -17.59 39.88
N CYS A 19 16.09 -18.13 40.49
CA CYS A 19 15.25 -19.16 39.84
C CYS A 19 14.57 -18.63 38.58
N LEU A 20 14.06 -17.39 38.60
CA LEU A 20 13.40 -16.77 37.46
C LEU A 20 14.36 -16.54 36.29
N VAL A 21 15.59 -16.09 36.57
CA VAL A 21 16.64 -15.95 35.56
C VAL A 21 17.04 -17.31 34.97
N ALA A 22 17.15 -18.35 35.79
CA ALA A 22 17.46 -19.70 35.31
C ALA A 22 16.37 -20.26 34.37
N VAL A 23 15.08 -20.05 34.70
CA VAL A 23 13.96 -20.47 33.85
C VAL A 23 13.94 -19.72 32.52
N ILE A 24 14.14 -18.39 32.53
CA ILE A 24 14.21 -17.60 31.30
C ILE A 24 15.38 -18.04 30.43
N THR A 25 16.56 -18.29 31.04
CA THR A 25 17.75 -18.74 30.30
C THR A 25 17.54 -20.12 29.68
N TYR A 26 16.88 -21.04 30.39
CA TYR A 26 16.52 -22.37 29.88
C TYR A 26 15.52 -22.30 28.71
N LEU A 27 14.51 -21.43 28.79
CA LEU A 27 13.54 -21.22 27.71
C LEU A 27 14.20 -20.60 26.46
N VAL A 28 15.15 -19.67 26.64
CA VAL A 28 15.91 -19.08 25.52
C VAL A 28 16.85 -20.11 24.86
N MET A 29 17.47 -20.99 25.65
CA MET A 29 18.34 -22.04 25.09
C MET A 29 17.56 -23.13 24.36
N THR A 30 16.39 -23.53 24.86
CA THR A 30 15.56 -24.57 24.23
C THR A 30 14.79 -24.06 23.00
N ALA A 31 14.57 -22.75 22.88
CA ALA A 31 14.04 -22.15 21.65
C ALA A 31 15.06 -22.12 20.49
N LYS A 32 16.37 -22.21 20.78
CA LYS A 32 17.45 -22.18 19.77
C LYS A 32 17.88 -23.55 19.25
N THR A 33 17.34 -24.65 19.77
CA THR A 33 17.74 -26.01 19.38
C THR A 33 16.54 -26.86 18.95
N ARG A 34 15.94 -26.49 17.81
CA ARG A 34 15.27 -27.49 16.95
C ARG A 34 16.12 -27.69 15.70
N PRO A 35 16.68 -28.88 15.47
CA PRO A 35 17.38 -29.18 14.23
C PRO A 35 16.32 -29.38 13.13
N ILE A 36 16.35 -28.51 12.12
CA ILE A 36 15.71 -28.79 10.83
C ILE A 36 16.66 -29.76 10.12
N GLY A 37 16.26 -31.02 10.01
CA GLY A 37 16.94 -32.01 9.20
C GLY A 37 16.91 -31.59 7.74
N ILE A 38 18.10 -31.38 7.16
CA ILE A 38 18.33 -31.25 5.72
C ILE A 38 19.17 -32.45 5.30
N GLU A 39 18.51 -33.46 4.75
CA GLU A 39 19.02 -34.35 3.70
C GLU A 39 17.97 -34.21 2.60
N GLY A 40 18.21 -33.87 1.34
CA GLY A 40 19.37 -34.01 0.47
C GLY A 40 18.76 -34.27 -0.91
N GLY A 41 18.75 -33.26 -1.77
CA GLY A 41 18.06 -33.34 -3.07
C GLY A 41 18.30 -32.08 -3.89
N SER A 42 19.50 -31.99 -4.45
CA SER A 42 19.95 -30.91 -5.33
C SER A 42 19.09 -30.87 -6.59
N ALA A 43 18.32 -29.80 -6.76
CA ALA A 43 17.95 -29.26 -8.04
C ALA A 43 18.10 -27.74 -7.93
N VAL A 44 19.26 -27.25 -8.38
CA VAL A 44 19.50 -25.83 -8.59
C VAL A 44 18.54 -25.38 -9.70
N VAL A 45 17.42 -24.80 -9.30
CA VAL A 45 16.52 -24.06 -10.20
C VAL A 45 16.95 -22.60 -10.11
N PRO A 46 17.27 -21.94 -11.24
CA PRO A 46 17.75 -20.57 -11.21
C PRO A 46 16.68 -19.65 -10.61
N VAL A 47 17.12 -18.83 -9.66
CA VAL A 47 16.34 -17.76 -9.04
C VAL A 47 16.23 -16.62 -10.04
N SER A 48 15.34 -16.79 -11.01
CA SER A 48 14.80 -15.73 -11.85
C SER A 48 13.39 -16.18 -12.24
N ASP A 49 12.41 -15.29 -12.10
CA ASP A 49 11.03 -15.42 -12.62
C ASP A 49 9.94 -16.09 -11.77
N ARG A 50 10.07 -16.19 -10.44
CA ARG A 50 8.91 -16.48 -9.58
C ARG A 50 8.74 -15.47 -8.45
N LEU A 51 7.97 -14.43 -8.75
CA LEU A 51 6.95 -13.77 -7.91
C LEU A 51 6.61 -12.40 -8.50
N LYS A 52 6.00 -12.38 -9.70
CA LYS A 52 5.22 -11.22 -10.17
C LYS A 52 3.74 -11.49 -9.86
N GLY A 53 3.42 -11.46 -8.57
CA GLY A 53 2.06 -11.61 -8.06
C GLY A 53 1.93 -10.76 -6.81
N SER A 54 1.08 -9.74 -6.87
CA SER A 54 0.72 -8.81 -5.79
C SER A 54 1.88 -8.07 -5.11
N ALA A 55 2.60 -7.25 -5.88
CA ALA A 55 3.42 -6.17 -5.30
C ALA A 55 2.56 -4.91 -5.14
N PHE A 56 2.40 -4.43 -3.91
CA PHE A 56 1.88 -3.08 -3.65
C PHE A 56 2.83 -2.03 -4.27
N PRO A 57 2.36 -0.80 -4.59
CA PRO A 57 3.06 0.11 -5.51
C PRO A 57 4.51 0.50 -5.15
N TRP A 58 4.94 0.35 -3.90
CA TRP A 58 6.31 0.69 -3.48
C TRP A 58 7.39 -0.37 -3.84
N GLU A 59 7.00 -1.59 -4.22
CA GLU A 59 7.94 -2.66 -4.61
C GLU A 59 8.46 -2.55 -6.06
N ARG A 60 8.03 -1.53 -6.82
CA ARG A 60 8.49 -1.25 -8.20
C ARG A 60 9.78 -0.44 -8.28
N VAL A 61 10.47 -0.19 -7.17
CA VAL A 61 11.76 0.49 -7.18
C VAL A 61 12.87 -0.55 -7.19
N GLN A 62 13.32 -0.87 -8.41
CA GLN A 62 14.63 -1.42 -8.83
C GLN A 62 14.45 -2.56 -9.85
N THR A 63 14.44 -2.19 -11.12
CA THR A 63 15.15 -2.94 -12.17
C THR A 63 15.63 -1.91 -13.19
N ASP A 64 16.93 -1.70 -13.23
CA ASP A 64 17.60 -0.87 -14.23
C ASP A 64 17.64 -1.65 -15.55
N GLU A 65 17.09 -1.07 -16.61
CA GLU A 65 17.58 -1.29 -17.97
C GLU A 65 17.72 0.07 -18.64
N GLU A 66 18.97 0.53 -18.73
CA GLU A 66 19.40 1.56 -19.67
C GLU A 66 19.07 1.13 -21.10
N SER A 67 18.46 2.01 -21.88
CA SER A 67 18.91 2.18 -23.26
C SER A 67 18.77 3.64 -23.70
N ASN A 68 19.87 4.12 -24.27
CA ASN A 68 20.06 5.42 -24.85
C ASN A 68 19.19 5.58 -26.11
N GLU A 69 18.53 6.74 -26.27
CA GLU A 69 18.62 7.46 -27.53
C GLU A 69 18.33 8.96 -27.37
N VAL A 70 19.26 9.76 -27.87
CA VAL A 70 19.33 11.22 -27.81
C VAL A 70 18.93 11.76 -29.19
N THR A 71 17.95 12.68 -29.20
CA THR A 71 17.72 13.76 -30.21
C THR A 71 17.15 13.42 -31.60
N ARG A 72 15.83 13.60 -31.74
CA ARG A 72 15.03 14.09 -32.90
C ARG A 72 13.56 13.75 -32.56
N GLU A 73 12.61 14.64 -32.32
CA GLU A 73 12.12 15.75 -33.11
C GLU A 73 11.39 16.73 -32.18
N LEU A 74 12.01 17.86 -31.89
CA LEU A 74 11.35 18.97 -31.21
C LEU A 74 10.72 19.85 -32.31
N ASN A 75 9.63 19.40 -32.95
CA ASN A 75 8.72 20.24 -33.77
C ASN A 75 7.45 19.53 -34.32
N SER A 76 7.24 18.22 -34.08
CA SER A 76 6.00 17.51 -34.49
C SER A 76 4.95 17.37 -33.36
N VAL A 77 5.27 17.83 -32.14
CA VAL A 77 4.52 17.55 -30.91
C VAL A 77 3.27 18.44 -30.73
N THR A 78 3.07 19.49 -31.52
CA THR A 78 1.93 20.41 -31.31
C THR A 78 0.62 19.97 -31.98
N HIS A 79 0.63 18.91 -32.81
CA HIS A 79 -0.58 18.46 -33.53
C HIS A 79 -0.91 16.97 -33.44
N ALA A 80 -0.19 16.18 -32.64
CA ALA A 80 -0.47 14.74 -32.46
C ALA A 80 -1.13 14.37 -31.11
N ILE A 81 -1.37 15.33 -30.22
CA ILE A 81 -1.89 15.06 -28.85
C ILE A 81 -3.38 15.40 -28.73
N SER A 82 -4.20 15.03 -29.72
CA SER A 82 -5.67 15.11 -29.59
C SER A 82 -6.31 13.80 -29.15
N ASP A 83 -5.58 12.68 -29.15
CA ASP A 83 -6.13 11.34 -28.84
C ASP A 83 -5.23 10.48 -27.94
N GLU A 84 -4.30 11.10 -27.19
CA GLU A 84 -3.53 10.35 -26.20
C GLU A 84 -4.46 9.97 -25.04
N LYS A 85 -4.95 8.73 -25.10
CA LYS A 85 -5.82 8.10 -24.11
C LYS A 85 -5.24 8.36 -22.72
N LEU A 86 -6.01 9.05 -21.86
CA LEU A 86 -5.60 9.32 -20.49
C LEU A 86 -5.18 8.02 -19.81
N ASN A 87 -3.90 7.92 -19.41
CA ASN A 87 -3.43 6.84 -18.57
C ASN A 87 -3.17 7.37 -17.15
N ILE A 88 -4.24 7.45 -16.35
CA ILE A 88 -4.15 7.94 -14.96
C ILE A 88 -3.25 7.03 -14.12
N ALA A 89 -3.21 5.73 -14.42
CA ALA A 89 -2.32 4.79 -13.74
C ALA A 89 -0.85 5.19 -13.90
N ASP A 90 -0.43 5.59 -15.11
CA ASP A 90 0.93 6.07 -15.36
C ASP A 90 1.26 7.32 -14.55
N TRP A 91 0.32 8.26 -14.45
CA TRP A 91 0.48 9.45 -13.62
C TRP A 91 0.62 9.09 -12.14
N MET A 92 -0.15 8.10 -11.67
CA MET A 92 -0.12 7.66 -10.27
C MET A 92 1.12 6.85 -9.89
N THR A 93 1.82 6.26 -10.86
CA THR A 93 3.08 5.53 -10.57
C THR A 93 4.12 6.44 -9.90
N GLY A 94 4.15 7.72 -10.28
CA GLY A 94 5.15 8.67 -9.81
C GLY A 94 6.58 8.21 -10.06
N MET A 95 6.83 7.23 -10.94
CA MET A 95 8.16 6.64 -11.14
C MET A 95 9.10 7.62 -11.84
N HIS A 96 8.57 8.39 -12.79
CA HIS A 96 9.35 9.39 -13.52
C HIS A 96 9.30 10.75 -12.83
N LYS A 97 10.45 11.43 -12.74
CA LYS A 97 10.56 12.82 -12.31
C LYS A 97 9.99 13.71 -13.42
N PRO A 98 8.91 14.47 -13.18
CA PRO A 98 8.40 15.37 -14.22
C PRO A 98 9.41 16.47 -14.57
N LYS A 99 9.24 17.04 -15.77
CA LYS A 99 10.17 18.02 -16.34
C LYS A 99 10.29 19.32 -15.53
N TYR A 100 9.21 19.74 -14.86
CA TYR A 100 9.15 20.98 -14.09
C TYR A 100 9.06 20.69 -12.61
N PRO A 101 9.78 21.42 -11.74
CA PRO A 101 9.62 21.32 -10.29
C PRO A 101 8.16 21.44 -9.87
N VAL A 102 7.77 20.72 -8.80
CA VAL A 102 6.35 20.60 -8.44
C VAL A 102 5.69 21.95 -8.14
N HIS A 103 6.41 22.89 -7.54
CA HIS A 103 5.91 24.24 -7.25
C HIS A 103 5.58 25.03 -8.51
N GLU A 104 6.30 24.83 -9.61
CA GLU A 104 5.97 25.43 -10.90
C GLU A 104 4.72 24.81 -11.50
N ILE A 105 4.54 23.49 -11.38
CA ILE A 105 3.33 22.80 -11.83
C ILE A 105 2.12 23.35 -11.06
N PHE A 106 2.24 23.48 -9.73
CA PHE A 106 1.22 24.09 -8.88
C PHE A 106 0.91 25.53 -9.30
N SER A 107 1.92 26.37 -9.47
CA SER A 107 1.72 27.77 -9.86
C SER A 107 1.00 27.88 -11.21
N LYS A 108 1.38 27.06 -12.20
CA LYS A 108 0.73 27.00 -13.52
C LYS A 108 -0.72 26.51 -13.43
N TYR A 109 -0.98 25.52 -12.57
CA TYR A 109 -2.32 25.01 -12.33
C TYR A 109 -3.18 26.09 -11.66
N SER A 110 -2.76 26.65 -10.53
CA SER A 110 -3.54 27.66 -9.79
C SER A 110 -3.78 28.97 -10.55
N ALA A 111 -3.01 29.28 -11.60
CA ALA A 111 -3.16 30.50 -12.39
C ALA A 111 -4.36 30.48 -13.36
N LYS A 112 -5.01 29.33 -13.56
CA LYS A 112 -6.13 29.18 -14.50
C LYS A 112 -7.40 28.74 -13.79
N SER A 113 -8.56 29.11 -14.34
CA SER A 113 -9.86 28.66 -13.84
C SER A 113 -10.35 27.35 -14.50
N ALA A 114 -9.77 26.97 -15.64
CA ALA A 114 -10.07 25.75 -16.36
C ALA A 114 -8.78 24.99 -16.66
N HIS A 115 -8.81 23.67 -16.48
CA HIS A 115 -7.65 22.79 -16.66
C HIS A 115 -7.95 21.71 -17.68
N THR A 116 -7.02 21.54 -18.61
CA THR A 116 -6.99 20.39 -19.51
C THR A 116 -6.65 19.11 -18.75
N ASN A 117 -7.01 17.96 -19.31
CA ASN A 117 -6.64 16.65 -18.77
C ASN A 117 -5.12 16.47 -18.67
N LEU A 118 -4.36 17.05 -19.60
CA LEU A 118 -2.90 17.05 -19.56
C LEU A 118 -2.36 17.80 -18.33
N GLU A 119 -2.91 18.97 -18.01
CA GLU A 119 -2.51 19.75 -16.83
C GLU A 119 -2.85 19.03 -15.52
N LYS A 120 -4.03 18.38 -15.46
CA LYS A 120 -4.41 17.50 -14.35
C LYS A 120 -3.40 16.36 -14.18
N GLY A 121 -3.01 15.72 -15.28
CA GLY A 121 -2.03 14.64 -15.27
C GLY A 121 -0.65 15.04 -14.80
N GLN A 122 -0.18 16.23 -15.18
CA GLN A 122 1.09 16.77 -14.68
C GLN A 122 1.08 16.99 -13.17
N ILE A 123 -0.03 17.48 -12.61
CA ILE A 123 -0.20 17.64 -11.16
C ILE A 123 -0.23 16.27 -10.46
N ILE A 124 -1.05 15.34 -10.95
CA ILE A 124 -1.13 13.99 -10.37
C ILE A 124 0.26 13.33 -10.39
N SER A 125 0.97 13.41 -11.51
CA SER A 125 2.31 12.84 -11.65
C SER A 125 3.33 13.48 -10.70
N GLY A 126 3.39 14.81 -10.64
CA GLY A 126 4.30 15.52 -9.73
C GLY A 126 4.02 15.22 -8.26
N LEU A 127 2.75 15.18 -7.87
CA LEU A 127 2.36 14.84 -6.50
C LEU A 127 2.57 13.37 -6.17
N SER A 128 2.36 12.46 -7.12
CA SER A 128 2.65 11.03 -6.95
C SER A 128 4.14 10.78 -6.78
N TYR A 129 4.98 11.46 -7.58
CA TYR A 129 6.44 11.42 -7.44
C TYR A 129 6.86 11.84 -6.02
N CYS A 130 6.30 12.94 -5.51
CA CYS A 130 6.60 13.45 -4.17
C CYS A 130 6.06 12.54 -3.06
N ALA A 131 4.85 12.01 -3.20
CA ALA A 131 4.25 11.10 -2.22
C ALA A 131 5.08 9.82 -2.07
N ASN A 132 5.50 9.24 -3.21
CA ASN A 132 6.19 7.95 -3.25
C ASN A 132 7.65 8.03 -2.74
N ARG A 133 8.27 9.21 -2.74
CA ARG A 133 9.68 9.40 -2.33
C ARG A 133 9.88 10.06 -0.98
N ARG A 134 8.80 10.47 -0.29
CA ARG A 134 8.86 11.21 0.98
C ARG A 134 9.66 10.49 2.08
N THR A 135 9.62 9.17 2.12
CA THR A 135 10.27 8.35 3.16
C THR A 135 11.66 7.86 2.77
N VAL A 136 12.14 8.17 1.55
CA VAL A 136 13.41 7.63 1.03
C VAL A 136 14.59 7.97 1.94
N GLY A 137 14.65 9.19 2.49
CA GLY A 137 15.69 9.56 3.46
C GLY A 137 15.64 8.75 4.77
N GLN A 138 14.45 8.38 5.25
CA GLN A 138 14.30 7.52 6.43
C GLN A 138 14.75 6.09 6.14
N VAL A 139 14.39 5.56 4.96
CA VAL A 139 14.83 4.24 4.50
C VAL A 139 16.35 4.20 4.34
N ALA A 140 16.95 5.25 3.77
CA ALA A 140 18.40 5.38 3.66
C ALA A 140 19.09 5.33 5.02
N GLY A 141 18.56 6.05 6.01
CA GLY A 141 19.04 6.02 7.39
C GLY A 141 18.96 4.63 8.02
N ALA A 142 17.85 3.92 7.80
CA ALA A 142 17.66 2.55 8.27
C ALA A 142 18.64 1.57 7.60
N GLN A 143 18.86 1.67 6.28
CA GLN A 143 19.84 0.82 5.58
C GLN A 143 21.26 1.06 6.07
N ARG A 144 21.64 2.33 6.29
CA ARG A 144 22.94 2.69 6.85
C ARG A 144 23.14 2.10 8.24
N SER A 145 22.11 2.10 9.09
CA SER A 145 22.17 1.48 10.43
C SER A 145 22.32 -0.04 10.40
N ARG A 146 21.92 -0.69 9.29
CA ARG A 146 22.06 -2.14 9.06
C ARG A 146 23.39 -2.52 8.41
N GLY A 147 24.23 -1.55 8.08
CA GLY A 147 25.53 -1.76 7.44
C GLY A 147 25.48 -1.77 5.89
N SER A 148 24.31 -1.54 5.29
CA SER A 148 24.14 -1.46 3.83
C SER A 148 24.45 -0.04 3.33
N VAL A 149 25.74 0.30 3.27
CA VAL A 149 26.20 1.67 2.96
C VAL A 149 25.93 2.07 1.51
N ASP A 150 26.14 1.17 0.54
CA ASP A 150 25.94 1.46 -0.88
C ASP A 150 24.46 1.71 -1.21
N ASP A 151 23.57 0.86 -0.70
CA ASP A 151 22.12 1.03 -0.79
C ASP A 151 21.68 2.36 -0.15
N ALA A 152 22.25 2.69 1.01
CA ALA A 152 21.95 3.94 1.69
C ALA A 152 22.39 5.16 0.86
N ASN A 153 23.56 5.11 0.21
CA ASN A 153 24.05 6.22 -0.61
C ASN A 153 23.16 6.42 -1.86
N SER A 154 22.76 5.34 -2.54
CA SER A 154 21.82 5.41 -3.66
C SER A 154 20.50 6.06 -3.25
N LEU A 155 19.95 5.67 -2.09
CA LEU A 155 18.73 6.27 -1.55
C LEU A 155 18.94 7.74 -1.14
N LEU A 156 20.12 8.13 -0.65
CA LEU A 156 20.42 9.53 -0.32
C LEU A 156 20.44 10.42 -1.56
N ASP A 157 20.93 9.94 -2.70
CA ASP A 157 20.89 10.67 -3.96
C ASP A 157 19.44 10.89 -4.43
N VAL A 158 18.60 9.85 -4.35
CA VAL A 158 17.16 9.96 -4.60
C VAL A 158 16.50 10.95 -3.63
N ASN A 159 16.91 10.96 -2.37
CA ASN A 159 16.39 11.91 -1.37
C ASN A 159 16.81 13.36 -1.65
N GLN A 160 18.03 13.61 -2.15
CA GLN A 160 18.43 14.95 -2.58
C GLN A 160 17.58 15.44 -3.75
N ASP A 161 17.32 14.57 -4.71
CA ASP A 161 16.47 14.87 -5.85
C ASP A 161 15.02 15.12 -5.44
N TYR A 162 14.51 14.35 -4.47
CA TYR A 162 13.24 14.62 -3.80
C TYR A 162 13.23 16.01 -3.15
N ILE A 163 14.25 16.37 -2.35
CA ILE A 163 14.29 17.69 -1.68
C ILE A 163 14.29 18.83 -2.72
N LYS A 164 15.08 18.71 -3.78
CA LYS A 164 15.14 19.73 -4.85
C LYS A 164 13.81 19.87 -5.59
N TYR A 165 13.12 18.76 -5.85
CA TYR A 165 11.91 18.75 -6.67
C TYR A 165 10.64 19.04 -5.85
N CYS A 166 10.52 18.44 -4.67
CA CYS A 166 9.35 18.47 -3.79
C CYS A 166 9.46 19.47 -2.64
N GLY A 167 10.61 20.12 -2.48
CA GLY A 167 10.87 21.08 -1.41
C GLY A 167 9.80 22.17 -1.33
N GLY A 168 9.31 22.43 -0.12
CA GLY A 168 8.30 23.45 0.15
C GLY A 168 6.84 23.01 -0.01
N LEU A 169 6.56 21.76 -0.40
CA LEU A 169 5.21 21.21 -0.34
C LEU A 169 4.80 20.94 1.11
N ASN A 170 3.62 21.43 1.48
CA ASN A 170 2.93 21.06 2.70
C ASN A 170 1.87 19.97 2.43
N ASP A 171 1.27 19.44 3.48
CA ASP A 171 0.29 18.36 3.37
C ASP A 171 -0.98 18.76 2.63
N SER A 172 -1.38 20.03 2.69
CA SER A 172 -2.54 20.53 1.96
C SER A 172 -2.33 20.52 0.44
N ALA A 173 -1.08 20.61 -0.03
CA ALA A 173 -0.79 20.49 -1.46
C ALA A 173 -1.18 19.12 -2.02
N PHE A 174 -0.98 18.05 -1.25
CA PHE A 174 -1.35 16.69 -1.69
C PHE A 174 -2.87 16.52 -1.83
N SER A 175 -3.68 17.29 -1.11
CA SER A 175 -5.14 17.24 -1.24
C SER A 175 -5.60 17.54 -2.67
N LEU A 176 -4.84 18.34 -3.43
CA LEU A 176 -5.14 18.60 -4.84
C LEU A 176 -5.13 17.31 -5.68
N ARG A 177 -4.19 16.38 -5.44
CA ARG A 177 -4.13 15.09 -6.14
C ARG A 177 -5.42 14.30 -5.95
N LYS A 178 -5.88 14.19 -4.70
CA LYS A 178 -7.14 13.51 -4.35
C LYS A 178 -8.34 14.19 -5.00
N ASN A 179 -8.39 15.52 -4.97
CA ASN A 179 -9.52 16.28 -5.51
C ASN A 179 -9.63 16.15 -7.03
N ILE A 180 -8.49 16.17 -7.74
CA ILE A 180 -8.48 15.94 -9.20
C ILE A 180 -8.92 14.50 -9.52
N LEU A 181 -8.48 13.50 -8.74
CA LEU A 181 -8.94 12.12 -8.93
C LEU A 181 -10.44 11.97 -8.66
N ALA A 182 -10.98 12.65 -7.66
CA ALA A 182 -12.43 12.67 -7.42
C ALA A 182 -13.18 13.29 -8.61
N GLU A 183 -12.73 14.43 -9.12
CA GLU A 183 -13.34 15.08 -10.29
C GLU A 183 -13.35 14.14 -11.52
N LEU A 184 -12.23 13.45 -11.78
CA LEU A 184 -12.12 12.49 -12.87
C LEU A 184 -13.03 11.27 -12.65
N ALA A 185 -13.08 10.73 -11.42
CA ALA A 185 -13.95 9.61 -11.06
C ALA A 185 -15.45 9.97 -11.21
N GLU A 186 -15.84 11.18 -10.78
CA GLU A 186 -17.20 11.71 -10.93
C GLU A 186 -17.58 11.95 -12.39
N SER A 187 -16.61 12.29 -13.24
CA SER A 187 -16.80 12.39 -14.69
C SER A 187 -16.93 11.04 -15.40
N GLY A 188 -16.77 9.93 -14.66
CA GLY A 188 -16.95 8.58 -15.16
C GLY A 188 -15.66 7.81 -15.43
N ASP A 189 -14.48 8.39 -15.21
CA ASP A 189 -13.20 7.70 -15.44
C ASP A 189 -13.03 6.48 -14.52
N ALA A 190 -12.95 5.30 -15.12
CA ALA A 190 -12.90 4.03 -14.40
C ALA A 190 -11.60 3.85 -13.60
N GLU A 191 -10.46 4.30 -14.13
CA GLU A 191 -9.17 4.16 -13.45
C GLU A 191 -9.08 5.16 -12.28
N ALA A 192 -9.61 6.38 -12.45
CA ALA A 192 -9.65 7.38 -11.38
C ALA A 192 -10.44 6.90 -10.15
N LYS A 193 -11.54 6.16 -10.35
CA LYS A 193 -12.35 5.58 -9.25
C LYS A 193 -11.51 4.68 -8.35
N MET A 194 -10.67 3.83 -8.95
CA MET A 194 -9.77 2.95 -8.20
C MET A 194 -8.65 3.78 -7.54
N LEU A 195 -7.99 4.64 -8.32
CA LEU A 195 -6.82 5.39 -7.91
C LEU A 195 -7.12 6.47 -6.85
N TYR A 196 -8.38 6.89 -6.71
CA TYR A 196 -8.80 7.76 -5.61
C TYR A 196 -8.48 7.17 -4.23
N PHE A 197 -8.71 5.86 -4.05
CA PHE A 197 -8.33 5.17 -2.81
C PHE A 197 -6.81 5.12 -2.66
N GLU A 198 -6.07 4.80 -3.73
CA GLU A 198 -4.60 4.73 -3.69
C GLU A 198 -3.96 6.07 -3.33
N ALA A 199 -4.59 7.19 -3.73
CA ALA A 199 -4.16 8.50 -3.30
C ALA A 199 -4.32 8.71 -1.79
N GLY A 200 -5.25 8.05 -1.11
CA GLY A 200 -5.44 8.18 0.34
C GLY A 200 -6.13 9.49 0.77
N PRO A 201 -6.49 9.61 2.06
CA PRO A 201 -7.34 10.70 2.55
C PRO A 201 -6.69 12.08 2.48
N LEU A 202 -5.36 12.17 2.51
CA LEU A 202 -4.61 13.42 2.37
C LEU A 202 -4.17 13.69 0.91
N GLY A 203 -4.59 12.84 -0.05
CA GLY A 203 -3.93 12.74 -1.37
C GLY A 203 -2.53 12.11 -1.33
N ARG A 204 -2.17 11.61 -0.16
CA ARG A 204 -1.21 10.54 0.10
C ARG A 204 -1.69 9.72 1.30
N TRP A 205 -1.14 8.53 1.48
CA TRP A 205 -1.26 7.79 2.73
C TRP A 205 -0.32 8.35 3.79
N PRO A 206 -0.75 8.48 5.06
CA PRO A 206 0.15 8.84 6.14
C PRO A 206 1.12 7.69 6.45
N THR A 207 2.31 8.03 6.92
CA THR A 207 3.28 7.03 7.41
C THR A 207 2.99 6.67 8.86
N SER A 208 3.55 5.55 9.33
CA SER A 208 3.48 5.16 10.73
C SER A 208 3.95 6.30 11.65
N ASN A 209 3.15 6.62 12.67
CA ASN A 209 3.38 7.68 13.65
C ASN A 209 3.25 9.12 13.14
N GLU A 210 2.74 9.32 11.92
CA GLU A 210 2.41 10.65 11.44
C GLU A 210 1.11 11.17 12.06
N HIS A 211 1.10 12.44 12.46
CA HIS A 211 -0.15 13.11 12.84
C HIS A 211 -1.05 13.25 11.61
N ILE A 212 -2.30 12.79 11.72
CA ILE A 212 -3.30 12.92 10.67
C ILE A 212 -4.13 14.19 10.96
N PRO A 213 -3.97 15.27 10.17
CA PRO A 213 -4.65 16.54 10.41
C PRO A 213 -6.09 16.52 9.85
N LEU A 214 -6.81 15.41 10.04
CA LEU A 214 -8.21 15.25 9.61
C LEU A 214 -9.09 14.93 10.81
N THR A 215 -10.27 15.52 10.81
CA THR A 215 -11.35 15.15 11.71
C THR A 215 -11.92 13.77 11.37
N GLN A 216 -12.62 13.15 12.32
CA GLN A 216 -13.30 11.88 12.08
C GLN A 216 -14.38 11.99 11.00
N ASP A 217 -15.05 13.14 10.89
CA ASP A 217 -16.05 13.38 9.86
C ASP A 217 -15.42 13.49 8.46
N GLU A 218 -14.25 14.12 8.33
CA GLU A 218 -13.51 14.17 7.07
C GLU A 218 -13.02 12.79 6.63
N ILE A 219 -12.52 11.99 7.58
CA ILE A 219 -12.13 10.60 7.34
C ILE A 219 -13.34 9.77 6.91
N ALA A 220 -14.47 9.88 7.62
CA ALA A 220 -15.70 9.16 7.30
C ALA A 220 -16.24 9.56 5.92
N SER A 221 -16.20 10.85 5.58
CA SER A 221 -16.58 11.36 4.26
C SER A 221 -15.68 10.79 3.17
N TRP A 222 -14.36 10.80 3.38
CA TRP A 222 -13.42 10.21 2.42
C TRP A 222 -13.66 8.71 2.23
N ASN A 223 -13.79 7.96 3.32
CA ASN A 223 -14.09 6.53 3.32
C ASN A 223 -15.35 6.21 2.53
N LYS A 224 -16.42 6.99 2.73
CA LYS A 224 -17.68 6.82 2.00
C LYS A 224 -17.47 7.01 0.49
N THR A 225 -16.80 8.08 0.08
CA THR A 225 -16.50 8.34 -1.35
C THR A 225 -15.61 7.24 -1.94
N ALA A 226 -14.57 6.82 -1.23
CA ALA A 226 -13.67 5.76 -1.70
C ALA A 226 -14.40 4.43 -1.89
N VAL A 227 -15.24 4.02 -0.93
CA VAL A 227 -16.07 2.81 -1.07
C VAL A 227 -17.02 2.94 -2.26
N GLN A 228 -17.69 4.08 -2.43
CA GLN A 228 -18.60 4.30 -3.56
C GLN A 228 -17.90 4.16 -4.92
N PHE A 229 -16.73 4.79 -5.09
CA PHE A 229 -15.96 4.68 -6.32
C PHE A 229 -15.45 3.26 -6.57
N LEU A 230 -14.95 2.58 -5.54
CA LEU A 230 -14.49 1.19 -5.69
C LEU A 230 -15.64 0.24 -6.01
N GLU A 231 -16.81 0.43 -5.40
CA GLU A 231 -18.01 -0.35 -5.73
C GLU A 231 -18.43 -0.11 -7.18
N GLN A 232 -18.42 1.15 -7.65
CA GLN A 232 -18.69 1.48 -9.05
C GLN A 232 -17.67 0.83 -10.01
N ALA A 233 -16.38 0.96 -9.72
CA ALA A 233 -15.32 0.35 -10.53
C ALA A 233 -15.44 -1.18 -10.56
N ALA A 234 -15.83 -1.81 -9.43
CA ALA A 234 -16.12 -3.23 -9.39
C ALA A 234 -17.33 -3.61 -10.27
N LYS A 235 -18.37 -2.77 -10.35
CA LYS A 235 -19.50 -2.98 -11.29
C LYS A 235 -19.08 -2.87 -12.74
N GLU A 236 -18.13 -2.00 -13.02
CA GLU A 236 -17.57 -1.77 -14.35
C GLU A 236 -16.56 -2.85 -14.76
N GLY A 237 -16.27 -3.82 -13.88
CA GLY A 237 -15.43 -4.98 -14.17
C GLY A 237 -13.99 -4.87 -13.66
N ASP A 238 -13.64 -3.82 -12.90
CA ASP A 238 -12.31 -3.74 -12.28
C ASP A 238 -12.20 -4.69 -11.09
N LEU A 239 -11.64 -5.87 -11.33
CA LEU A 239 -11.46 -6.91 -10.33
C LEU A 239 -10.54 -6.48 -9.18
N ARG A 240 -9.62 -5.51 -9.40
CA ARG A 240 -8.74 -5.00 -8.33
C ARG A 240 -9.55 -4.33 -7.23
N SER A 241 -10.68 -3.71 -7.59
CA SER A 241 -11.55 -2.99 -6.65
C SER A 241 -12.14 -3.91 -5.59
N TYR A 242 -12.48 -5.16 -5.92
CA TYR A 242 -12.90 -6.15 -4.91
C TYR A 242 -11.80 -6.40 -3.88
N LYS A 243 -10.55 -6.53 -4.33
CA LYS A 243 -9.43 -6.77 -3.42
C LYS A 243 -9.15 -5.57 -2.52
N THR A 244 -9.29 -4.36 -3.06
CA THR A 244 -9.17 -3.11 -2.30
C THR A 244 -10.28 -2.99 -1.26
N LEU A 245 -11.54 -3.23 -1.64
CA LEU A 245 -12.68 -3.23 -0.72
C LEU A 245 -12.50 -4.28 0.39
N ALA A 246 -12.06 -5.50 0.06
CA ALA A 246 -11.74 -6.53 1.03
C ALA A 246 -10.71 -6.04 2.07
N SER A 247 -9.68 -5.35 1.61
CA SER A 247 -8.62 -4.79 2.47
C SER A 247 -9.15 -3.66 3.36
N MET A 248 -9.99 -2.76 2.83
CA MET A 248 -10.60 -1.67 3.62
C MET A 248 -11.47 -2.21 4.76
N TYR A 249 -12.36 -3.16 4.46
CA TYR A 249 -13.22 -3.79 5.47
C TYR A 249 -12.46 -4.73 6.40
N GLY A 250 -11.30 -5.23 5.98
CA GLY A 250 -10.42 -6.11 6.74
C GLY A 250 -9.44 -5.38 7.66
N ALA A 251 -9.36 -4.05 7.58
CA ALA A 251 -8.49 -3.22 8.41
C ALA A 251 -8.76 -3.45 9.91
N SER A 252 -7.75 -3.22 10.74
CA SER A 252 -7.92 -3.28 12.19
C SER A 252 -8.92 -2.25 12.66
N LYS A 253 -9.73 -2.56 13.68
CA LYS A 253 -10.61 -1.58 14.34
C LYS A 253 -9.84 -0.40 14.93
N ASP A 254 -8.57 -0.62 15.27
CA ASP A 254 -7.68 0.40 15.82
C ASP A 254 -6.98 1.22 14.72
N ASP A 255 -7.23 0.93 13.44
CA ASP A 255 -6.70 1.74 12.34
C ASP A 255 -7.34 3.14 12.38
N PRO A 256 -6.54 4.22 12.39
CA PRO A 256 -7.04 5.57 12.58
C PRO A 256 -7.84 6.12 11.39
N ILE A 257 -7.77 5.49 10.21
CA ILE A 257 -8.47 5.91 8.99
C ILE A 257 -9.57 4.91 8.65
N LEU A 258 -9.22 3.62 8.58
CA LEU A 258 -10.10 2.56 8.09
C LEU A 258 -10.83 1.81 9.20
N GLY A 259 -10.47 2.03 10.47
CA GLY A 259 -11.02 1.27 11.59
C GLY A 259 -12.54 1.39 11.74
N SER A 260 -13.12 2.52 11.35
CA SER A 260 -14.57 2.72 11.33
C SER A 260 -15.29 1.86 10.28
N LEU A 261 -14.58 1.40 9.24
CA LEU A 261 -15.12 0.50 8.22
C LEU A 261 -14.97 -0.98 8.59
N SER A 262 -14.13 -1.33 9.55
CA SER A 262 -13.79 -2.73 9.87
C SER A 262 -15.02 -3.62 10.01
N ASN A 263 -15.20 -4.53 9.06
CA ASN A 263 -16.28 -5.50 9.02
C ASN A 263 -15.79 -6.82 8.39
N GLN A 264 -15.44 -7.78 9.24
CA GLN A 264 -14.83 -9.04 8.82
C GLN A 264 -15.71 -9.85 7.85
N SER A 265 -17.02 -9.93 8.10
CA SER A 265 -17.94 -10.62 7.17
C SER A 265 -17.99 -9.95 5.79
N THR A 266 -17.88 -8.61 5.73
CA THR A 266 -17.88 -7.85 4.47
C THR A 266 -16.53 -7.95 3.76
N SER A 267 -15.42 -7.94 4.51
CA SER A 267 -14.09 -8.22 3.98
C SER A 267 -14.05 -9.59 3.30
N TYR A 268 -14.52 -10.64 3.99
CA TYR A 268 -14.61 -11.98 3.44
C TYR A 268 -15.50 -12.06 2.19
N ALA A 269 -16.64 -11.34 2.17
CA ALA A 269 -17.51 -11.28 1.00
C ALA A 269 -16.76 -10.77 -0.25
N TYR A 270 -15.97 -9.71 -0.10
CA TYR A 270 -15.19 -9.14 -1.19
C TYR A 270 -13.98 -10.01 -1.60
N GLU A 271 -13.34 -10.72 -0.66
CA GLU A 271 -12.33 -11.74 -1.01
C GLU A 271 -12.93 -12.86 -1.88
N LEU A 272 -14.13 -13.35 -1.53
CA LEU A 272 -14.83 -14.37 -2.30
C LEU A 272 -15.15 -13.89 -3.72
N LEU A 273 -15.65 -12.66 -3.86
CA LEU A 273 -15.98 -12.07 -5.16
C LEU A 273 -14.74 -11.89 -6.02
N TRP A 274 -13.63 -11.44 -5.45
CA TRP A 274 -12.36 -11.31 -6.16
C TRP A 274 -11.86 -12.66 -6.68
N ILE A 275 -11.77 -13.67 -5.80
CA ILE A 275 -11.27 -15.00 -6.17
C ILE A 275 -12.18 -15.66 -7.20
N SER A 276 -13.49 -15.64 -7.00
CA SER A 276 -14.44 -16.23 -7.95
C SER A 276 -14.42 -15.55 -9.32
N SER A 277 -14.25 -14.22 -9.36
CA SER A 277 -14.12 -13.48 -10.62
C SER A 277 -12.85 -13.85 -11.37
N LEU A 278 -11.72 -14.01 -10.68
CA LEU A 278 -10.48 -14.47 -11.31
C LEU A 278 -10.57 -15.94 -11.76
N GLN A 279 -11.18 -16.81 -10.98
CA GLN A 279 -11.31 -18.23 -11.33
C GLN A 279 -12.25 -18.48 -12.51
N SER A 280 -13.31 -17.68 -12.63
CA SER A 280 -14.27 -17.76 -13.74
C SER A 280 -13.74 -17.16 -15.04
N ASN A 281 -12.72 -16.30 -14.98
CA ASN A 281 -12.05 -15.82 -16.19
C ASN A 281 -11.33 -16.98 -16.92
N HIS A 282 -11.61 -17.10 -18.22
CA HIS A 282 -11.05 -18.14 -19.09
C HIS A 282 -9.56 -17.93 -19.38
N GLU A 283 -9.07 -16.68 -19.29
CA GLU A 283 -7.66 -16.33 -19.51
C GLU A 283 -6.78 -16.60 -18.28
N THR A 284 -7.39 -16.82 -17.11
CA THR A 284 -6.65 -17.15 -15.88
C THR A 284 -6.00 -18.52 -16.02
N SER A 285 -4.67 -18.56 -15.88
CA SER A 285 -3.89 -19.80 -15.98
C SER A 285 -4.26 -20.81 -14.90
N LYS A 286 -3.98 -22.10 -15.16
CA LYS A 286 -4.24 -23.16 -14.19
C LYS A 286 -3.42 -22.96 -12.90
N GLU A 287 -2.16 -22.56 -13.04
CA GLU A 287 -1.26 -22.27 -11.92
C GLU A 287 -1.81 -21.17 -11.02
N LEU A 288 -2.38 -20.11 -11.62
CA LEU A 288 -3.01 -19.04 -10.86
C LEU A 288 -4.29 -19.53 -10.17
N LYS A 289 -5.12 -20.35 -10.83
CA LYS A 289 -6.31 -20.95 -10.20
C LYS A 289 -5.96 -21.82 -8.99
N ASP A 290 -4.91 -22.62 -9.10
CA ASP A 290 -4.40 -23.44 -8.00
C ASP A 290 -3.86 -22.57 -6.85
N SER A 291 -3.12 -21.51 -7.18
CA SER A 291 -2.65 -20.53 -6.18
C SER A 291 -3.82 -19.82 -5.48
N LEU A 292 -4.89 -19.49 -6.20
CA LEU A 292 -6.09 -18.88 -5.64
C LEU A 292 -6.85 -19.82 -4.70
N ASN A 293 -6.85 -21.13 -4.98
CA ASN A 293 -7.42 -22.13 -4.06
C ASN A 293 -6.64 -22.20 -2.75
N ASN A 294 -5.30 -22.21 -2.81
CA ASN A 294 -4.45 -22.17 -1.62
C ASN A 294 -4.64 -20.87 -0.83
N TYR A 295 -4.72 -19.76 -1.55
CA TYR A 295 -5.00 -18.46 -0.95
C TYR A 295 -6.37 -18.44 -0.25
N MET A 296 -7.41 -19.02 -0.87
CA MET A 296 -8.74 -19.11 -0.28
C MET A 296 -8.73 -19.89 1.04
N SER A 297 -8.02 -21.02 1.12
CA SER A 297 -7.88 -21.76 2.38
C SER A 297 -7.29 -20.89 3.48
N TYR A 298 -6.24 -20.13 3.18
CA TYR A 298 -5.64 -19.18 4.13
C TYR A 298 -6.60 -18.06 4.53
N VAL A 299 -7.40 -17.53 3.60
CA VAL A 299 -8.44 -16.53 3.90
C VAL A 299 -9.49 -17.13 4.82
N VAL A 300 -10.02 -18.30 4.49
CA VAL A 300 -11.06 -19.02 5.25
C VAL A 300 -10.67 -19.27 6.71
N ASP A 301 -9.39 -19.51 6.98
CA ASP A 301 -8.85 -19.74 8.33
C ASP A 301 -8.81 -18.47 9.19
N LYS A 302 -8.88 -17.26 8.59
CA LYS A 302 -8.92 -16.00 9.33
C LYS A 302 -10.29 -15.65 9.90
N PHE A 303 -11.35 -16.28 9.40
CA PHE A 303 -12.72 -15.92 9.73
C PHE A 303 -13.42 -17.01 10.51
N THR A 304 -14.26 -16.61 11.47
CA THR A 304 -15.11 -17.56 12.20
C THR A 304 -16.17 -18.16 11.28
N PRO A 305 -16.71 -19.35 11.61
CA PRO A 305 -17.79 -19.95 10.82
C PRO A 305 -18.98 -19.01 10.59
N GLU A 306 -19.33 -18.19 11.58
CA GLU A 306 -20.41 -17.21 11.46
C GLU A 306 -20.07 -16.08 10.48
N GLN A 307 -18.88 -15.49 10.60
CA GLN A 307 -18.40 -14.45 9.67
C GLN A 307 -18.38 -14.96 8.23
N ARG A 308 -17.97 -16.22 8.03
CA ARG A 308 -18.00 -16.85 6.70
C ARG A 308 -19.41 -17.01 6.17
N ARG A 309 -20.35 -17.46 7.01
CA ARG A 309 -21.76 -17.63 6.63
C ARG A 309 -22.39 -16.30 6.22
N GLU A 310 -22.20 -15.26 7.03
CA GLU A 310 -22.66 -13.91 6.71
C GLU A 310 -21.99 -13.35 5.46
N GLY A 311 -20.68 -13.54 5.32
CA GLY A 311 -19.93 -13.05 4.17
C GLY A 311 -20.32 -13.74 2.87
N MET A 312 -20.61 -15.05 2.88
CA MET A 312 -21.18 -15.75 1.72
C MET A 312 -22.54 -15.18 1.31
N LYS A 313 -23.42 -14.90 2.29
CA LYS A 313 -24.72 -14.26 2.03
C LYS A 313 -24.54 -12.87 1.41
N LYS A 314 -23.60 -12.07 1.94
CA LYS A 314 -23.25 -10.75 1.42
C LYS A 314 -22.67 -10.82 0.01
N ALA A 315 -21.76 -11.76 -0.26
CA ALA A 315 -21.18 -11.96 -1.59
C ALA A 315 -22.27 -12.26 -2.63
N ALA A 316 -23.21 -13.15 -2.29
CA ALA A 316 -24.36 -13.46 -3.16
C ALA A 316 -25.23 -12.22 -3.42
N GLN A 317 -25.48 -11.40 -2.39
CA GLN A 317 -26.26 -10.16 -2.52
C GLN A 317 -25.53 -9.11 -3.39
N ILE A 318 -24.23 -8.94 -3.20
CA ILE A 318 -23.43 -8.03 -4.03
C ILE A 318 -23.45 -8.52 -5.48
N GLN A 319 -23.21 -9.81 -5.71
CA GLN A 319 -23.24 -10.41 -7.05
C GLN A 319 -24.61 -10.27 -7.73
N SER A 320 -25.72 -10.38 -6.98
CA SER A 320 -27.06 -10.15 -7.55
C SER A 320 -27.31 -8.70 -7.94
N ASN A 321 -26.70 -7.74 -7.24
CA ASN A 321 -26.84 -6.30 -7.53
C ASN A 321 -25.95 -5.82 -8.69
N LEU A 322 -25.11 -6.72 -9.22
CA LEU A 322 -24.19 -6.47 -10.33
C LEU A 322 -24.70 -7.05 -11.66
N LYS A 323 -25.73 -7.90 -11.62
CA LYS A 323 -26.43 -8.45 -12.79
C LYS A 323 -27.61 -7.56 -13.16
#